data_AF-A0A2D5RVJ8-F1
#
_entry.id   AF-A0A2D5RVJ8-F1
#
_cell.length_a   1.000
_cell.length_b   1.000
_cell.length_c   1.000
_cell.angle_alpha   90.00
_cell.angle_beta   90.00
_cell.angle_gamma   90.00
#
_symmetry.space_group_name_H-M   'P 1'
#
loop_
_entity.id
_entity.type
_entity.pdbx_description
1 polymer ?
#
loop_
_entity_poly.entity_id
_entity_poly.type
_entity_poly.pdbx_seq_one_letter_code
_entity_poly.pdbx_strand_id
1 'polypeptide(L)' 'MPIKWNTLKTAEQKAAEQLEVLAQQAREKRDQLLKETDFYMLQDAPPAPAGVTEYRQALRDITDQPGWPDNIEWPNL' A
#
# COMPACT_ATOMS: atom_id res chain seq x y z
N MET A 1 -15.53 40.39 -14.42
CA MET A 1 -15.53 39.43 -13.28
C MET A 1 -14.08 39.21 -12.87
N PRO A 2 -13.71 39.37 -11.59
CA PRO A 2 -12.32 39.17 -11.18
C PRO A 2 -11.98 37.68 -11.21
N ILE A 3 -10.88 37.34 -11.89
CA ILE A 3 -10.30 36.00 -11.89
C ILE A 3 -9.91 35.69 -10.45
N LYS A 4 -10.48 34.63 -9.86
CA LYS A 4 -10.14 34.20 -8.51
C LYS A 4 -8.82 33.41 -8.56
N TRP A 5 -7.72 34.07 -8.20
CA TRP A 5 -6.37 33.49 -8.20
C TRP A 5 -6.09 32.54 -7.01
N ASN A 6 -7.00 32.45 -6.02
CA ASN A 6 -6.83 31.66 -4.78
C ASN A 6 -7.02 30.14 -4.90
N THR A 7 -7.08 29.59 -6.11
CA THR A 7 -7.30 28.14 -6.35
C THR A 7 -6.08 27.41 -6.88
N LEU A 8 -4.94 28.08 -7.01
CA LEU A 8 -3.70 27.44 -7.44
C LEU A 8 -3.08 26.69 -6.25
N LYS A 9 -3.17 25.36 -6.27
CA LYS A 9 -2.44 24.51 -5.31
C LYS A 9 -0.94 24.76 -5.47
N THR A 10 -0.24 25.02 -4.37
CA THR A 10 1.23 25.15 -4.37
C THR A 10 1.86 23.82 -4.80
N ALA A 11 3.06 23.85 -5.38
CA ALA A 11 3.79 22.65 -5.80
C ALA A 11 3.89 21.59 -4.68
N GLU A 12 4.06 22.03 -3.43
CA GLU A 12 4.11 21.18 -2.23
C GLU A 12 2.77 20.46 -1.96
N GLN A 13 1.64 21.16 -2.13
CA GLN A 13 0.31 20.57 -1.94
C GLN A 13 0.01 19.52 -3.01
N LYS A 14 0.43 19.78 -4.25
CA LYS A 14 0.28 18.83 -5.35
C LYS A 14 1.15 17.59 -5.12
N ALA A 15 2.38 17.76 -4.63
CA ALA A 15 3.25 16.65 -4.29
C ALA A 15 2.67 15.80 -3.13
N ALA A 16 2.16 16.43 -2.07
CA ALA A 16 1.49 15.74 -0.97
C ALA A 16 0.28 14.92 -1.46
N GLU A 17 -0.56 15.51 -2.32
CA GLU A 17 -1.72 14.84 -2.90
C GLU A 17 -1.30 13.63 -3.78
N GLN A 18 -0.22 13.76 -4.54
CA GLN A 18 0.32 12.64 -5.31
C GLN A 18 0.85 11.51 -4.40
N LEU A 19 1.55 11.85 -3.32
CA LEU A 19 2.03 10.88 -2.33
C LEU A 19 0.86 10.20 -1.61
N GLU A 20 -0.21 10.91 -1.30
CA GLU A 20 -1.42 10.33 -0.70
C GLU A 20 -2.11 9.35 -1.67
N VAL A 21 -2.19 9.68 -2.96
CA VAL A 21 -2.74 8.77 -3.98
C VAL A 21 -1.89 7.52 -4.11
N LEU A 22 -0.56 7.65 -4.16
CA LEU A 22 0.36 6.50 -4.20
C LEU A 22 0.23 5.64 -2.94
N ALA A 23 0.17 6.27 -1.77
CA ALA A 23 -0.03 5.58 -0.50
C ALA A 23 -1.36 4.83 -0.45
N GLN A 24 -2.44 5.39 -1.00
CA GLN A 24 -3.73 4.70 -1.12
C GLN A 24 -3.62 3.49 -2.03
N GLN A 25 -3.09 3.65 -3.25
CA GLN A 25 -2.91 2.56 -4.19
C GLN A 25 -2.05 1.42 -3.62
N ALA A 26 -1.00 1.77 -2.90
CA ALA A 26 -0.15 0.80 -2.25
C ALA A 26 -0.88 0.08 -1.10
N ARG A 27 -1.68 0.77 -0.28
CA ARG A 27 -2.52 0.11 0.74
C ARG A 27 -3.55 -0.82 0.11
N GLU A 28 -4.19 -0.40 -0.98
CA GLU A 28 -5.13 -1.25 -1.72
C GLU A 28 -4.43 -2.51 -2.26
N LYS A 29 -3.24 -2.36 -2.86
CA LYS A 29 -2.45 -3.50 -3.34
C LYS A 29 -2.06 -4.43 -2.20
N ARG A 30 -1.65 -3.90 -1.04
CA ARG A 30 -1.36 -4.69 0.16
C ARG A 30 -2.59 -5.47 0.61
N ASP A 31 -3.75 -4.83 0.67
CA ASP A 31 -4.98 -5.47 1.11
C ASP A 31 -5.44 -6.56 0.13
N GLN A 32 -5.21 -6.39 -1.18
CA GLN A 32 -5.44 -7.44 -2.18
C GLN A 32 -4.54 -8.67 -1.93
N LEU A 33 -3.22 -8.47 -1.75
CA LEU A 33 -2.28 -9.57 -1.51
C LEU A 33 -2.54 -10.28 -0.18
N LEU A 34 -2.93 -9.52 0.86
CA LEU A 34 -3.39 -10.10 2.13
C LEU A 34 -4.66 -10.92 1.94
N LYS A 35 -5.62 -10.44 1.13
CA LYS A 35 -6.86 -11.16 0.83
C LYS A 35 -6.61 -12.43 0.03
N GLU A 36 -5.71 -12.40 -0.94
CA GLU A 36 -5.28 -13.57 -1.71
C GLU A 36 -4.64 -14.64 -0.83
N THR A 37 -3.95 -14.24 0.24
CA THR A 37 -3.34 -15.19 1.18
C THR A 37 -4.24 -15.51 2.38
N ASP A 38 -5.45 -14.94 2.45
CA ASP A 38 -6.35 -15.11 3.59
C ASP A 38 -6.98 -16.49 3.68
N PHE A 39 -7.22 -17.11 2.52
CA PHE A 39 -7.79 -18.45 2.49
C PHE A 39 -6.89 -19.47 3.21
N TYR A 40 -5.56 -19.29 3.20
CA TYR A 40 -4.62 -20.18 3.89
C TYR A 40 -4.71 -20.13 5.42
N MET A 41 -5.36 -19.11 6.00
CA MET A 41 -5.57 -19.03 7.45
C MET A 41 -6.87 -19.69 7.94
N LEU A 42 -7.70 -20.19 7.02
CA LEU A 42 -8.89 -20.96 7.39
C LEU A 42 -8.47 -22.34 7.88
N GLN A 43 -9.13 -22.83 8.95
CA GLN A 43 -8.85 -24.18 9.49
C GLN A 43 -9.13 -25.31 8.50
N ASP A 44 -10.00 -25.06 7.51
CA ASP A 44 -10.40 -26.01 6.46
C ASP A 44 -9.59 -25.86 5.16
N ALA A 45 -8.59 -24.97 5.16
CA ALA A 45 -7.75 -24.75 3.99
C ALA A 45 -6.61 -25.78 3.89
N PRO A 46 -6.11 -26.03 2.67
CA PRO A 46 -4.87 -26.77 2.50
C PRO A 46 -3.73 -26.12 3.29
N PRO A 47 -2.74 -26.91 3.74
CA PRO A 47 -1.64 -26.40 4.55
C PRO A 47 -0.98 -25.21 3.85
N ALA A 48 -0.93 -24.08 4.56
CA ALA A 48 -0.29 -22.87 4.07
C ALA A 48 1.16 -23.18 3.66
N PRO A 49 1.63 -22.72 2.48
CA PRO A 49 3.03 -22.83 2.13
C PRO A 49 3.91 -22.20 3.22
N ALA A 50 5.06 -22.82 3.49
CA ALA A 50 6.02 -22.30 4.46
C ALA A 50 6.44 -20.88 4.03
N GLY A 51 6.29 -19.90 4.92
CA GLY A 51 6.58 -18.49 4.64
C GLY A 51 5.37 -17.59 4.42
N VAL A 52 4.13 -18.10 4.33
CA VAL A 52 2.93 -17.25 4.20
C VAL A 52 2.79 -16.27 5.36
N THR A 53 3.09 -16.70 6.59
CA THR A 53 3.04 -15.83 7.77
C THR A 53 4.06 -14.70 7.69
N GLU A 54 5.29 -15.00 7.26
CA GLU A 54 6.36 -14.01 7.09
C GLU A 54 6.04 -13.06 5.94
N TYR A 55 5.52 -13.57 4.83
CA TYR A 55 5.03 -12.77 3.70
C TYR A 55 3.95 -11.78 4.14
N ARG A 56 2.94 -12.23 4.89
CA ARG A 56 1.86 -11.36 5.41
C ARG A 56 2.38 -10.33 6.40
N GLN A 57 3.38 -10.66 7.20
CA GLN A 57 4.02 -9.73 8.10
C GLN A 57 4.80 -8.66 7.31
N ALA A 58 5.62 -9.09 6.34
CA ALA A 58 6.34 -8.19 5.44
C ALA A 58 5.40 -7.24 4.69
N LEU A 59 4.23 -7.72 4.23
CA LEU A 59 3.21 -6.87 3.62
C LEU A 59 2.66 -5.78 4.57
N ARG A 60 2.53 -6.07 5.86
CA ARG A 60 2.08 -5.09 6.86
C ARG A 60 3.16 -4.06 7.16
N ASP A 61 4.42 -4.49 7.21
CA ASP A 61 5.58 -3.65 7.50
C ASP A 61 6.01 -2.75 6.31
N ILE A 62 5.32 -2.85 5.16
CA ILE A 62 5.54 -2.00 3.98
C ILE A 62 5.43 -0.49 4.29
N THR A 63 4.55 -0.08 5.21
CA THR A 63 4.37 1.34 5.56
C THR A 63 5.55 1.92 6.33
N ASP A 64 6.37 1.07 6.94
CA ASP A 64 7.56 1.45 7.69
C ASP A 64 8.83 1.42 6.82
N GLN A 65 8.71 1.04 5.54
CA GLN A 65 9.84 1.07 4.61
C GLN A 65 10.28 2.50 4.31
N PRO A 66 11.60 2.76 4.19
CA PRO A 66 12.13 4.10 3.93
C PRO A 66 11.74 4.66 2.56
N GLY A 67 11.31 3.81 1.63
CA GLY A 67 10.83 4.21 0.31
C GLY A 67 9.32 4.40 0.22
N TRP A 68 8.56 4.20 1.29
CA TRP A 68 7.11 4.44 1.27
C TRP A 68 6.78 5.94 1.04
N PRO A 69 5.78 6.29 0.21
CA PRO A 69 4.97 5.45 -0.69
C PRO A 69 5.50 5.36 -2.14
N ASP A 70 6.65 5.96 -2.45
CA ASP A 70 7.15 6.13 -3.83
C ASP A 70 7.90 4.89 -4.37
N ASN A 71 8.73 4.26 -3.54
CA ASN A 71 9.58 3.13 -3.86
C ASN A 71 9.42 2.00 -2.83
N ILE A 72 8.43 1.14 -3.06
CA ILE A 72 8.05 0.05 -2.15
C ILE A 72 8.63 -1.28 -2.64
N GLU A 73 9.34 -1.98 -1.76
CA GLU A 73 9.79 -3.36 -2.01
C GLU A 73 8.69 -4.33 -1.60
N TRP A 74 8.04 -4.94 -2.60
CA TRP A 74 6.99 -5.92 -2.40
C TRP A 74 7.61 -7.30 -2.12
N PRO A 75 7.25 -7.97 -1.00
CA PRO A 75 7.67 -9.34 -0.78
C PRO A 75 7.05 -10.25 -1.86
N ASN A 76 7.70 -11.39 -2.14
CA ASN A 76 7.17 -12.45 -3.00
C ASN A 76 7.04 -13.74 -2.18
N LEU A 77 5.99 -14.51 -2.45
CA LEU A 77 5.68 -15.77 -1.78
C LEU A 77 6.19 -16.98 -2.59
#